data_AF-A0A2H9LCJ1-F1
#
_entry.id   AF-A0A2H9LCJ1-F1
#
_cell.length_a   1.000
_cell.length_b   1.000
_cell.length_c   1.000
_cell.angle_alpha   90.00
_cell.angle_beta   90.00
_cell.angle_gamma   90.00
#
_symmetry.space_group_name_H-M   'P 1'
#
loop_
_entity.id
_entity.type
_entity.pdbx_description
1 polymer ?
#
loop_
_entity_poly.entity_id
_entity_poly.type
_entity_poly.pdbx_seq_one_letter_code
_entity_poly.pdbx_strand_id
1 'polypeptide(L)'
;MKVTITLKDAISVQNLSIKKANNNADYNQVDKRWVRNYVEMWGIPENIVNLLEIFCGKISPKQLLEEGKITKQKYESLRDKRRFFMDEFENKDKKLLIDFFKKNKLLIITDILKGREQFAADWMLVTKYDRRKDETSWVLADINKAMSIFGEGEVRVSPRGSIFIGRITLQRKGGDGGRETGDMLQFKIRPCDLFRY
;
A
#
# COMPACT_ATOMS: atom_id res chain seq x y z
N MET A 1 10.63 -18.76 6.99
CA MET A 1 11.93 -19.37 7.32
C MET A 1 11.92 -19.65 8.80
N LYS A 2 12.20 -20.88 9.25
CA LYS A 2 12.32 -21.22 10.68
C LYS A 2 13.79 -21.52 10.93
N VAL A 3 14.50 -20.62 11.62
CA VAL A 3 15.89 -20.86 12.05
C VAL A 3 15.83 -21.35 13.48
N THR A 4 16.23 -22.60 13.70
CA THR A 4 16.37 -23.18 15.04
C THR A 4 17.84 -23.10 15.42
N ILE A 5 18.19 -22.28 16.41
CA ILE A 5 19.55 -22.19 16.96
C ILE A 5 19.58 -22.96 18.27
N THR A 6 20.23 -24.14 18.29
CA THR A 6 20.33 -25.00 19.47
C THR A 6 21.60 -24.68 20.26
N LEU A 7 21.53 -23.71 21.16
CA LEU A 7 22.64 -23.39 22.08
C LEU A 7 22.38 -23.89 23.52
N LYS A 8 21.12 -24.26 23.83
CA LYS A 8 20.53 -24.92 25.01
C LYS A 8 19.09 -25.35 24.66
N ASP A 9 18.34 -26.04 25.54
CA ASP A 9 16.97 -26.58 25.32
C ASP A 9 15.87 -25.58 24.86
N ALA A 10 16.20 -24.32 24.58
CA ALA A 10 15.26 -23.29 24.15
C ALA A 10 15.30 -23.07 22.62
N ILE A 11 14.11 -23.02 21.99
CA ILE A 11 13.95 -22.70 20.57
C ILE A 11 13.59 -21.21 20.44
N SER A 12 14.43 -20.45 19.73
CA SER A 12 14.07 -19.10 19.25
C SER A 12 13.45 -19.19 17.86
N VAL A 13 12.33 -18.49 17.63
CA VAL A 13 11.67 -18.39 16.32
C VAL A 13 11.64 -16.91 15.93
N GLN A 14 12.03 -16.61 14.70
CA GLN A 14 12.06 -15.26 14.12
C GLN A 14 11.41 -15.31 12.73
N ASN A 15 10.41 -14.46 12.51
CA ASN A 15 9.67 -14.38 11.26
C ASN A 15 10.34 -13.40 10.30
N LEU A 16 10.46 -13.80 9.04
CA LEU A 16 11.15 -13.03 8.00
C LEU A 16 10.22 -12.67 6.85
N SER A 17 10.09 -11.37 6.58
CA SER A 17 9.48 -10.84 5.35
C SER A 17 10.56 -10.70 4.28
N ILE A 18 10.33 -11.28 3.09
CA ILE A 18 11.33 -11.30 2.02
C ILE A 18 10.84 -10.48 0.83
N LYS A 19 11.68 -9.56 0.32
CA LYS A 19 11.42 -8.80 -0.90
C LYS A 19 12.59 -8.91 -1.87
N LYS A 20 12.27 -9.18 -3.13
CA LYS A 20 13.23 -9.15 -4.23
C LYS A 20 13.07 -7.86 -5.01
N ALA A 21 14.16 -7.13 -5.18
CA ALA A 21 14.26 -5.96 -6.03
C ALA A 21 15.28 -6.20 -7.15
N ASN A 22 15.19 -5.41 -8.21
CA ASN A 22 16.19 -5.38 -9.26
C ASN A 22 16.42 -3.93 -9.71
N ASN A 23 17.53 -3.68 -10.41
CA ASN A 23 17.91 -2.33 -10.83
C ASN A 23 16.84 -1.61 -11.70
N ASN A 24 15.92 -2.34 -12.33
CA ASN A 24 14.93 -1.79 -13.27
C ASN A 24 13.49 -1.83 -12.73
N ALA A 25 13.26 -2.40 -11.54
CA ALA A 25 11.96 -2.59 -10.92
C ALA A 25 12.12 -2.71 -9.40
N ASP A 26 11.89 -1.58 -8.74
CA ASP A 26 11.99 -1.40 -7.28
C ASP A 26 10.64 -0.97 -6.70
N TYR A 27 9.57 -1.64 -7.10
CA TYR A 27 8.24 -1.41 -6.52
C TYR A 27 7.57 -2.75 -6.22
N ASN A 28 7.50 -3.09 -4.95
CA ASN A 28 6.97 -4.37 -4.50
C ASN A 28 5.67 -4.17 -3.76
N GLN A 29 4.70 -5.04 -4.03
CA GLN A 29 3.49 -5.13 -3.23
C GLN A 29 3.84 -5.58 -1.81
N VAL A 30 3.26 -4.92 -0.81
CA VAL A 30 3.34 -5.32 0.59
C VAL A 30 2.01 -5.86 1.11
N ASP A 31 0.90 -5.24 0.72
CA ASP A 31 -0.45 -5.74 1.00
C ASP A 31 -1.40 -5.38 -0.15
N LYS A 32 -2.46 -6.17 -0.32
CA LYS A 32 -3.53 -5.95 -1.31
C LYS A 32 -4.79 -6.70 -0.87
N ARG A 33 -5.90 -5.97 -0.69
CA ARG A 33 -7.21 -6.51 -0.31
C ARG A 33 -8.33 -5.62 -0.85
N TRP A 34 -9.57 -6.07 -0.72
CA TRP A 34 -10.72 -5.20 -0.93
C TRP A 34 -10.80 -4.15 0.17
N VAL A 35 -11.35 -2.97 -0.13
CA VAL A 35 -11.54 -1.88 0.83
C VAL A 35 -12.26 -2.39 2.08
N ARG A 36 -13.30 -3.21 1.90
CA ARG A 36 -14.11 -3.79 2.98
C ARG A 36 -13.29 -4.66 3.94
N ASN A 37 -12.26 -5.37 3.48
CA ASN A 37 -11.40 -6.15 4.38
C ASN A 37 -10.62 -5.26 5.35
N TYR A 38 -10.31 -4.03 4.95
CA TYR A 38 -9.62 -3.08 5.83
C TYR A 38 -10.57 -2.37 6.82
N VAL A 39 -11.89 -2.43 6.59
CA VAL A 39 -12.88 -1.83 7.51
C VAL A 39 -12.77 -2.45 8.89
N GLU A 40 -12.77 -3.78 8.94
CA GLU A 40 -12.63 -4.54 10.19
C GLU A 40 -11.27 -4.30 10.85
N MET A 41 -10.21 -4.13 10.05
CA MET A 41 -8.86 -3.95 10.56
C MET A 41 -8.60 -2.55 11.13
N TRP A 42 -9.17 -1.51 10.52
CA TRP A 42 -8.84 -0.10 10.79
C TRP A 42 -10.01 0.74 11.27
N GLY A 43 -11.20 0.14 11.42
CA GLY A 43 -12.41 0.85 11.82
C GLY A 43 -12.79 1.96 10.83
N ILE A 44 -12.68 1.68 9.53
CA ILE A 44 -12.86 2.68 8.49
C ILE A 44 -14.33 3.15 8.47
N PRO A 45 -14.62 4.45 8.65
CA PRO A 45 -15.98 4.97 8.57
C PRO A 45 -16.59 4.80 7.17
N GLU A 46 -17.89 4.56 7.08
CA GLU A 46 -18.58 4.24 5.80
C GLU A 46 -18.39 5.32 4.72
N ASN A 47 -18.32 6.60 5.10
CA ASN A 47 -18.03 7.67 4.14
C ASN A 47 -16.62 7.54 3.53
N ILE A 48 -15.62 7.14 4.31
CA ILE A 48 -14.26 6.87 3.82
C ILE A 48 -14.25 5.61 2.96
N VAL A 49 -15.02 4.58 3.34
CA VAL A 49 -15.16 3.35 2.55
C VAL A 49 -15.70 3.66 1.15
N ASN A 50 -16.79 4.42 1.05
CA ASN A 50 -17.38 4.81 -0.23
C ASN A 50 -16.38 5.58 -1.10
N LEU A 51 -15.65 6.54 -0.53
CA LEU A 51 -14.62 7.28 -1.26
C LEU A 51 -13.48 6.37 -1.76
N LEU A 52 -13.05 5.41 -0.94
CA LEU A 52 -12.05 4.42 -1.34
C LEU A 52 -12.57 3.45 -2.41
N GLU A 53 -13.84 3.04 -2.36
CA GLU A 53 -14.48 2.19 -3.38
C GLU A 53 -14.62 2.93 -4.73
N ILE A 54 -14.86 4.25 -4.72
CA ILE A 54 -14.80 5.10 -5.93
C ILE A 54 -13.37 5.23 -6.45
N PHE A 55 -12.40 5.46 -5.55
CA PHE A 55 -10.98 5.56 -5.90
C PHE A 55 -10.44 4.27 -6.53
N CYS A 56 -10.87 3.11 -6.02
CA CYS A 56 -10.50 1.80 -6.54
C CYS A 56 -11.31 1.36 -7.76
N GLY A 57 -12.42 2.03 -8.08
CA GLY A 57 -13.27 1.73 -9.23
C GLY A 57 -14.32 0.64 -8.99
N LYS A 58 -14.50 0.20 -7.74
CA LYS A 58 -15.61 -0.68 -7.36
C LYS A 58 -16.95 0.05 -7.51
N ILE A 59 -17.00 1.32 -7.14
CA ILE A 59 -18.09 2.23 -7.52
C ILE A 59 -17.61 3.02 -8.74
N SER A 60 -18.25 2.80 -9.88
CA SER A 60 -17.80 3.39 -11.14
C SER A 60 -18.27 4.85 -11.28
N PRO A 61 -17.50 5.71 -11.96
CA PRO A 61 -17.95 7.05 -12.36
C PRO A 61 -19.27 7.05 -13.14
N LYS A 62 -19.54 6.01 -13.94
CA LYS A 62 -20.80 5.88 -14.70
C LYS A 62 -21.99 5.71 -13.75
N GLN A 63 -21.86 4.86 -12.75
CA GLN A 63 -22.87 4.69 -11.70
C GLN A 63 -23.12 6.00 -10.96
N LEU A 64 -22.07 6.74 -10.59
CA LEU A 64 -22.22 8.05 -9.93
C LEU A 64 -22.96 9.07 -10.80
N LEU A 65 -22.76 9.03 -12.13
CA LEU A 65 -23.47 9.89 -13.07
C LEU A 65 -24.96 9.52 -13.15
N GLU A 66 -25.28 8.22 -13.25
CA GLU A 66 -26.65 7.71 -13.30
C GLU A 66 -27.43 8.02 -12.00
N GLU A 67 -26.76 7.98 -10.85
CA GLU A 67 -27.31 8.37 -9.55
C GLU A 67 -27.38 9.89 -9.33
N GLY A 68 -26.94 10.71 -10.29
CA GLY A 68 -26.94 12.17 -10.19
C GLY A 68 -25.93 12.74 -9.18
N LYS A 69 -24.96 11.95 -8.72
CA LYS A 69 -23.92 12.36 -7.76
C LYS A 69 -22.80 13.18 -8.40
N ILE A 70 -22.63 13.07 -9.72
CA ILE A 70 -21.69 13.88 -10.49
C ILE A 70 -22.34 14.40 -11.77
N THR A 71 -21.85 15.52 -12.29
CA THR A 71 -22.34 16.08 -13.55
C THR A 71 -21.76 15.35 -14.76
N LYS A 72 -22.43 15.45 -15.92
CA LYS A 72 -21.90 14.95 -17.20
C LYS A 72 -20.54 15.58 -17.53
N GLN A 73 -20.40 16.89 -17.31
CA GLN A 73 -19.13 17.61 -17.48
C GLN A 73 -18.03 17.03 -16.58
N LYS A 74 -18.35 16.74 -15.31
CA LYS A 74 -17.40 16.09 -14.40
C LYS A 74 -17.00 14.71 -14.92
N TYR A 75 -17.95 13.89 -15.31
CA TYR A 75 -17.69 12.56 -15.85
C TYR A 75 -16.78 12.62 -17.08
N GLU A 76 -17.04 13.52 -18.03
CA GLU A 76 -16.24 13.71 -19.25
C GLU A 76 -14.80 14.15 -18.95
N SER A 77 -14.58 14.94 -17.89
CA SER A 77 -13.25 15.41 -17.47
C SER A 77 -12.33 14.34 -16.86
N LEU A 78 -12.86 13.19 -16.44
CA LEU A 78 -12.08 12.15 -15.76
C LEU A 78 -11.07 11.47 -16.70
N ARG A 79 -9.86 11.22 -16.20
CA ARG A 79 -8.79 10.51 -16.94
C ARG A 79 -9.10 9.03 -17.16
N ASP A 80 -9.82 8.40 -16.25
CA ASP A 80 -10.22 6.99 -16.33
C ASP A 80 -11.71 6.87 -15.99
N LYS A 81 -12.54 6.37 -16.92
CA LYS A 81 -13.99 6.25 -16.70
C LYS A 81 -14.37 5.14 -15.73
N ARG A 82 -13.40 4.37 -15.22
CA ARG A 82 -13.63 3.28 -14.27
C ARG A 82 -13.49 3.70 -12.81
N ARG A 83 -12.82 4.83 -12.51
CA ARG A 83 -12.53 5.24 -11.13
C ARG A 83 -12.17 6.72 -11.01
N PHE A 84 -12.02 7.19 -9.78
CA PHE A 84 -11.43 8.51 -9.52
C PHE A 84 -9.97 8.38 -9.11
N PHE A 85 -9.18 9.35 -9.50
CA PHE A 85 -7.91 9.62 -8.86
C PHE A 85 -8.07 10.66 -7.73
N MET A 86 -7.13 10.70 -6.80
CA MET A 86 -7.20 11.58 -5.63
C MET A 86 -7.34 13.06 -5.99
N ASP A 87 -6.63 13.53 -7.00
CA ASP A 87 -6.70 14.90 -7.53
C ASP A 87 -8.02 15.21 -8.26
N GLU A 88 -8.83 14.21 -8.58
CA GLU A 88 -10.14 14.37 -9.23
C GLU A 88 -11.32 14.44 -8.23
N PHE A 89 -11.11 14.11 -6.95
CA PHE A 89 -12.14 14.33 -5.93
C PHE A 89 -12.40 15.83 -5.68
N GLU A 90 -13.47 16.15 -4.95
CA GLU A 90 -13.63 17.49 -4.38
C GLU A 90 -12.66 17.70 -3.21
N ASN A 91 -12.29 18.95 -2.93
CA ASN A 91 -11.31 19.25 -1.88
C ASN A 91 -11.74 18.74 -0.49
N LYS A 92 -13.05 18.73 -0.21
CA LYS A 92 -13.62 18.16 1.03
C LYS A 92 -13.32 16.67 1.14
N ASP A 93 -13.60 15.91 0.09
CA ASP A 93 -13.40 14.45 0.08
C ASP A 93 -11.92 14.06 0.06
N LYS A 94 -11.10 14.81 -0.67
CA LYS A 94 -9.63 14.68 -0.60
C LYS A 94 -9.14 14.83 0.83
N LYS A 95 -9.60 15.88 1.52
CA LYS A 95 -9.21 16.16 2.89
C LYS A 95 -9.64 15.05 3.83
N LEU A 96 -10.88 14.55 3.71
CA LEU A 96 -11.37 13.41 4.51
C LEU A 96 -10.48 12.17 4.38
N LEU A 97 -10.12 11.79 3.14
CA LEU A 97 -9.23 10.65 2.90
C LEU A 97 -7.83 10.89 3.49
N ILE A 98 -7.23 12.05 3.21
CA ILE A 98 -5.89 12.37 3.71
C ILE A 98 -5.86 12.41 5.24
N ASP A 99 -6.83 13.05 5.88
CA ASP A 99 -6.91 13.16 7.33
C ASP A 99 -7.13 11.77 7.98
N PHE A 100 -7.92 10.89 7.36
CA PHE A 100 -8.05 9.50 7.81
C PHE A 100 -6.70 8.77 7.79
N PHE A 101 -5.96 8.83 6.69
CA PHE A 101 -4.65 8.16 6.58
C PHE A 101 -3.58 8.82 7.46
N LYS A 102 -3.64 10.14 7.69
CA LYS A 102 -2.77 10.85 8.64
C LYS A 102 -3.02 10.37 10.07
N LYS A 103 -4.29 10.35 10.49
CA LYS A 103 -4.70 9.94 11.84
C LYS A 103 -4.33 8.49 12.14
N ASN A 104 -4.47 7.60 11.15
CA ASN A 104 -4.25 6.16 11.32
C ASN A 104 -2.90 5.67 10.78
N LYS A 105 -1.97 6.59 10.48
CA LYS A 105 -0.72 6.29 9.77
C LYS A 105 0.07 5.16 10.42
N LEU A 106 0.30 5.23 11.73
CA LEU A 106 1.07 4.22 12.46
C LEU A 106 0.41 2.84 12.39
N LEU A 107 -0.89 2.76 12.70
CA LEU A 107 -1.68 1.52 12.63
C LEU A 107 -1.57 0.87 11.24
N ILE A 108 -1.77 1.66 10.19
CA ILE A 108 -1.74 1.18 8.80
C ILE A 108 -0.36 0.66 8.45
N ILE A 109 0.72 1.39 8.78
CA ILE A 109 2.10 0.97 8.48
C ILE A 109 2.44 -0.33 9.21
N THR A 110 2.08 -0.43 10.49
CA THR A 110 2.32 -1.64 11.28
C THR A 110 1.59 -2.83 10.66
N ASP A 111 0.32 -2.68 10.33
CA ASP A 111 -0.47 -3.77 9.75
C ASP A 111 0.06 -4.25 8.40
N ILE A 112 0.41 -3.33 7.48
CA ILE A 112 0.79 -3.71 6.12
C ILE A 112 2.25 -4.18 5.98
N LEU A 113 3.12 -3.84 6.93
CA LEU A 113 4.54 -4.23 6.90
C LEU A 113 4.87 -5.36 7.89
N LYS A 114 4.43 -5.21 9.14
CA LYS A 114 4.69 -6.18 10.20
C LYS A 114 3.62 -7.27 10.25
N GLY A 115 2.35 -6.91 10.05
CA GLY A 115 1.23 -7.81 10.30
C GLY A 115 0.96 -7.96 11.80
N ARG A 116 0.09 -8.91 12.15
CA ARG A 116 -0.36 -9.16 13.52
C ARG A 116 -0.10 -10.61 13.94
N GLU A 117 -0.12 -10.84 15.24
CA GLU A 117 -0.12 -12.17 15.87
C GLU A 117 1.14 -13.01 15.58
N GLN A 118 0.99 -14.34 15.57
CA GLN A 118 2.08 -15.32 15.63
C GLN A 118 3.02 -15.28 14.41
N PHE A 119 2.55 -14.74 13.28
CA PHE A 119 3.33 -14.63 12.03
C PHE A 119 3.73 -13.18 11.70
N ALA A 120 3.62 -12.27 12.67
CA ALA A 120 4.14 -10.91 12.50
C ALA A 120 5.64 -10.97 12.15
N ALA A 121 6.05 -10.21 11.15
CA ALA A 121 7.43 -10.17 10.71
C ALA A 121 8.31 -9.49 11.76
N ASP A 122 9.39 -10.16 12.16
CA ASP A 122 10.41 -9.58 13.04
C ASP A 122 11.49 -8.87 12.22
N TRP A 123 11.72 -9.35 10.99
CA TRP A 123 12.77 -8.85 10.10
C TRP A 123 12.24 -8.67 8.67
N MET A 124 12.87 -7.75 7.93
CA MET A 124 12.72 -7.60 6.49
C MET A 124 14.06 -7.85 5.79
N LEU A 125 14.13 -8.89 4.96
CA LEU A 125 15.24 -9.17 4.07
C LEU A 125 14.90 -8.65 2.67
N VAL A 126 15.75 -7.76 2.15
CA VAL A 126 15.68 -7.31 0.76
C VAL A 126 16.88 -7.83 0.01
N THR A 127 16.64 -8.48 -1.13
CA THR A 127 17.69 -8.84 -2.08
C THR A 127 17.59 -7.95 -3.31
N LYS A 128 18.73 -7.49 -3.81
CA LYS A 128 18.84 -6.65 -4.99
C LYS A 128 19.87 -7.24 -5.94
N TYR A 129 19.38 -7.72 -7.08
CA TYR A 129 20.21 -8.25 -8.16
C TYR A 129 20.60 -7.14 -9.15
N ASP A 130 21.91 -6.96 -9.33
CA ASP A 130 22.51 -6.07 -10.31
C ASP A 130 22.91 -6.86 -11.56
N ARG A 131 22.11 -6.73 -12.62
CA ARG A 131 22.36 -7.40 -13.91
C ARG A 131 23.63 -6.95 -14.62
N ARG A 132 24.16 -5.76 -14.33
CA ARG A 132 25.35 -5.23 -15.01
C ARG A 132 26.62 -5.84 -14.42
N LYS A 133 26.58 -6.19 -13.14
CA LYS A 133 27.70 -6.78 -12.40
C LYS A 133 27.57 -8.29 -12.20
N ASP A 134 26.38 -8.84 -12.48
CA ASP A 134 26.00 -10.21 -12.14
C ASP A 134 26.14 -10.52 -10.64
N GLU A 135 25.73 -9.56 -9.80
CA GLU A 135 25.89 -9.64 -8.34
C GLU A 135 24.56 -9.47 -7.61
N THR A 136 24.39 -10.20 -6.51
CA THR A 136 23.25 -10.02 -5.59
C THR A 136 23.73 -9.39 -4.29
N SER A 137 23.25 -8.19 -4.02
CA SER A 137 23.38 -7.52 -2.73
C SER A 137 22.15 -7.79 -1.87
N TRP A 138 22.29 -7.74 -0.55
CA TRP A 138 21.18 -7.93 0.38
C TRP A 138 21.29 -7.00 1.59
N VAL A 139 20.15 -6.71 2.20
CA VAL A 139 20.06 -6.00 3.48
C VAL A 139 19.02 -6.69 4.35
N LEU A 140 19.37 -6.91 5.62
CA LEU A 140 18.48 -7.44 6.65
C LEU A 140 18.24 -6.33 7.68
N ALA A 141 16.99 -5.93 7.87
CA ALA A 141 16.61 -4.88 8.81
C ALA A 141 15.58 -5.41 9.81
N ASP A 142 15.70 -4.99 11.07
CA ASP A 142 14.65 -5.15 12.07
C ASP A 142 13.35 -4.50 11.54
N ILE A 143 12.21 -5.13 11.81
CA ILE A 143 10.93 -4.67 11.28
C ILE A 143 10.59 -3.24 11.73
N ASN A 144 10.99 -2.83 12.94
CA ASN A 144 10.75 -1.47 13.43
C ASN A 144 11.61 -0.46 12.69
N LYS A 145 12.86 -0.81 12.37
CA LYS A 145 13.71 0.02 11.49
C LYS A 145 13.07 0.15 10.10
N ALA A 146 12.57 -0.94 9.53
CA ALA A 146 11.88 -0.91 8.24
C ALA A 146 10.60 -0.04 8.29
N MET A 147 9.77 -0.19 9.31
CA MET A 147 8.57 0.64 9.51
C MET A 147 8.92 2.12 9.66
N SER A 148 9.99 2.44 10.39
CA SER A 148 10.46 3.83 10.53
C SER A 148 10.87 4.43 9.20
N ILE A 149 11.68 3.72 8.41
CA ILE A 149 12.15 4.18 7.10
C ILE A 149 10.98 4.36 6.13
N PHE A 150 10.14 3.33 5.95
CA PHE A 150 9.02 3.39 5.01
C PHE A 150 7.91 4.34 5.48
N GLY A 151 7.77 4.52 6.79
CA GLY A 151 6.85 5.46 7.40
C GLY A 151 7.32 6.90 7.36
N GLU A 152 8.57 7.18 7.01
CA GLU A 152 9.11 8.54 6.97
C GLU A 152 8.40 9.41 5.91
N GLY A 153 8.12 10.67 6.25
CA GLY A 153 7.48 11.65 5.37
C GLY A 153 5.97 11.79 5.58
N GLU A 154 5.37 12.75 4.88
CA GLU A 154 3.96 13.09 5.07
C GLU A 154 2.99 12.15 4.34
N VAL A 155 1.72 12.18 4.75
CA VAL A 155 0.62 11.62 3.95
C VAL A 155 0.13 12.68 2.98
N ARG A 156 0.22 12.42 1.69
CA ARG A 156 -0.10 13.39 0.63
C ARG A 156 -0.55 12.73 -0.66
N VAL A 157 -1.20 13.50 -1.53
CA VAL A 157 -1.54 13.06 -2.88
C VAL A 157 -0.29 12.97 -3.74
N SER A 158 -0.16 11.90 -4.52
CA SER A 158 0.94 11.75 -5.48
C SER A 158 0.70 12.58 -6.75
N PRO A 159 1.74 12.92 -7.53
CA PRO A 159 1.57 13.67 -8.78
C PRO A 159 0.63 13.01 -9.80
N ARG A 160 0.42 11.69 -9.69
CA ARG A 160 -0.48 10.93 -10.57
C ARG A 160 -1.80 10.57 -9.89
N GLY A 161 -2.14 11.22 -8.77
CA GLY A 161 -3.42 11.02 -8.11
C GLY A 161 -3.56 9.72 -7.31
N SER A 162 -2.45 9.10 -6.88
CA SER A 162 -2.43 8.08 -5.83
C SER A 162 -2.25 8.73 -4.45
N ILE A 163 -2.09 7.94 -3.38
CA ILE A 163 -1.74 8.46 -2.04
C ILE A 163 -0.34 7.98 -1.66
N PHE A 164 0.49 8.90 -1.20
CA PHE A 164 1.70 8.56 -0.46
C PHE A 164 1.39 8.57 1.03
N ILE A 165 1.80 7.53 1.73
CA ILE A 165 1.79 7.40 3.20
C ILE A 165 3.25 7.27 3.61
N GLY A 166 3.91 8.40 3.85
CA GLY A 166 5.38 8.42 3.90
C GLY A 166 5.97 7.96 2.57
N ARG A 167 6.81 6.92 2.60
CA ARG A 167 7.41 6.30 1.39
C ARG A 167 6.57 5.17 0.80
N ILE A 168 5.41 4.87 1.39
CA ILE A 168 4.50 3.83 0.91
C ILE A 168 3.51 4.44 -0.09
N THR A 169 3.33 3.78 -1.23
CA THR A 169 2.33 4.16 -2.23
C THR A 169 1.07 3.32 -2.07
N LEU A 170 -0.06 3.99 -1.81
CA LEU A 170 -1.40 3.40 -1.86
C LEU A 170 -2.02 3.73 -3.22
N GLN A 171 -2.51 2.71 -3.92
CA GLN A 171 -3.11 2.83 -5.25
C GLN A 171 -4.17 1.76 -5.50
N ARG A 172 -5.04 1.98 -6.51
CA ARG A 172 -5.78 0.89 -7.14
C ARG A 172 -4.80 -0.16 -7.67
N LYS A 173 -5.08 -1.45 -7.47
CA LYS A 173 -4.29 -2.56 -8.01
C LYS A 173 -4.10 -2.41 -9.51
N GLY A 174 -5.22 -2.30 -10.25
CA GLY A 174 -5.24 -2.25 -11.70
C GLY A 174 -4.61 -3.50 -12.35
N GLY A 175 -4.65 -3.55 -13.68
CA GLY A 175 -3.92 -4.56 -14.47
C GLY A 175 -4.15 -5.99 -14.00
N ASP A 176 -5.35 -6.53 -14.29
CA ASP A 176 -5.70 -7.95 -14.15
C ASP A 176 -6.58 -8.39 -15.35
N GLY A 177 -6.28 -7.90 -16.55
CA GLY A 177 -7.04 -8.23 -17.77
C GLY A 177 -8.51 -7.78 -17.74
N GLY A 178 -8.86 -6.80 -16.90
CA GLY A 178 -10.23 -6.33 -16.72
C GLY A 178 -11.03 -7.04 -15.64
N ARG A 179 -10.45 -8.02 -14.92
CA ARG A 179 -11.11 -8.69 -13.78
C ARG A 179 -11.34 -7.71 -12.62
N GLU A 180 -12.37 -8.00 -11.83
CA GLU A 180 -12.76 -7.22 -10.65
C GLU A 180 -11.62 -7.11 -9.63
N THR A 181 -10.70 -8.09 -9.54
CA THR A 181 -9.52 -8.00 -8.66
C THR A 181 -8.63 -6.80 -8.94
N GLY A 182 -8.78 -6.17 -10.11
CA GLY A 182 -8.17 -4.88 -10.45
C GLY A 182 -8.65 -3.72 -9.57
N ASP A 183 -9.81 -3.86 -8.91
CA ASP A 183 -10.43 -2.85 -8.04
C ASP A 183 -10.09 -3.05 -6.55
N MET A 184 -9.10 -3.89 -6.25
CA MET A 184 -8.51 -3.97 -4.91
C MET A 184 -7.64 -2.74 -4.60
N LEU A 185 -7.57 -2.39 -3.33
CA LEU A 185 -6.63 -1.42 -2.80
C LEU A 185 -5.26 -2.10 -2.60
N GLN A 186 -4.19 -1.48 -3.08
CA GLN A 186 -2.84 -2.04 -3.08
C GLN A 186 -1.84 -1.08 -2.47
N PHE A 187 -0.96 -1.62 -1.62
CA PHE A 187 0.16 -0.91 -1.02
C PHE A 187 1.48 -1.39 -1.64
N LYS A 188 2.33 -0.44 -2.02
CA LYS A 188 3.67 -0.72 -2.55
C LYS A 188 4.73 0.10 -1.83
N ILE A 189 5.91 -0.49 -1.70
CA ILE A 189 7.12 0.18 -1.23
C ILE A 189 8.21 0.09 -2.29
N ARG A 190 9.29 0.85 -2.10
CA ARG A 190 10.56 0.69 -2.80
C ARG A 190 11.56 -0.03 -1.89
N PRO A 191 11.70 -1.36 -1.94
CA PRO A 191 12.53 -2.09 -0.99
C PRO A 191 13.99 -1.64 -0.98
N CYS A 192 14.52 -1.12 -2.10
CA CYS A 192 15.90 -0.64 -2.14
C CYS A 192 16.16 0.58 -1.24
N ASP A 193 15.13 1.27 -0.74
CA ASP A 193 15.32 2.33 0.25
C ASP A 193 16.00 1.80 1.53
N LEU A 194 15.87 0.51 1.87
CA LEU A 194 16.58 -0.10 3.00
C LEU A 194 18.10 -0.18 2.82
N PHE A 195 18.63 -0.12 1.61
CA PHE A 195 20.08 -0.11 1.40
C PHE A 195 20.74 1.24 1.71
N ARG A 196 19.94 2.27 1.98
CA ARG A 196 20.42 3.65 2.19
C ARG A 196 20.56 4.03 3.67
N TYR A 197 20.15 3.17 4.60
CA TYR A 197 20.02 3.45 6.03
C TYR A 197 20.41 2.25 6.89
#